data_AF-A0A2T2RTH3-F1
#
_entry.id   AF-A0A2T2RTH3-F1
#
_cell.length_a   1.000
_cell.length_b   1.000
_cell.length_c   1.000
_cell.angle_alpha   90.00
_cell.angle_beta   90.00
_cell.angle_gamma   90.00
#
_symmetry.space_group_name_H-M   'P 1'
#
loop_
_entity.id
_entity.type
_entity.pdbx_description
1 polymer ?
#
loop_
_entity_poly.entity_id
_entity_poly.type
_entity_poly.pdbx_seq_one_letter_code
_entity_poly.pdbx_strand_id
1 'polypeptide(L)' 'MFEINSRDWERHILFRNYLMQHPEVAKQYAELKLKLLDQHQGDREAYQVGKASFIEQIEQQAKLGR' A
#
# COMPACT_ATOMS: atom_id res chain seq x y z
N MET A 1 3.32 12.96 9.95
CA MET A 1 1.88 13.30 9.89
C MET A 1 1.69 14.07 8.60
N PHE A 2 0.73 13.69 7.74
CA PHE A 2 0.49 14.40 6.48
C PHE A 2 -0.48 15.55 6.71
N GLU A 3 -0.29 16.64 5.96
CA GLU A 3 -1.25 17.73 5.92
C GLU A 3 -2.55 17.26 5.26
N ILE A 4 -3.70 17.62 5.85
CA ILE A 4 -5.01 17.26 5.32
C ILE A 4 -5.17 17.88 3.92
N ASN A 5 -5.66 17.12 2.94
CA ASN A 5 -5.75 17.49 1.52
C ASN A 5 -4.40 17.69 0.80
N SER A 6 -3.27 17.34 1.43
CA SER A 6 -2.02 17.21 0.67
C SER A 6 -2.07 16.02 -0.28
N ARG A 7 -1.22 16.05 -1.31
CA ARG A 7 -1.09 14.95 -2.27
C ARG A 7 -0.84 13.61 -1.61
N ASP A 8 0.01 13.56 -0.58
CA ASP A 8 0.31 12.31 0.13
C ASP A 8 -0.88 11.84 0.97
N TRP A 9 -1.60 12.77 1.61
CA TRP A 9 -2.86 12.44 2.28
C TRP A 9 -3.87 11.83 1.30
N GLU A 10 -4.08 12.44 0.14
CA GLU A 10 -5.00 11.93 -0.88
C GLU A 10 -4.57 10.54 -1.40
N ARG A 11 -3.28 10.34 -1.66
CA ARG A 11 -2.73 9.04 -2.07
C ARG A 11 -3.04 7.95 -1.05
N HIS A 12 -2.82 8.23 0.23
CA HIS A 12 -3.12 7.29 1.31
C HIS A 12 -4.61 6.96 1.41
N ILE A 13 -5.48 7.96 1.24
CA ILE A 13 -6.94 7.77 1.23
C ILE A 13 -7.37 6.94 0.02
N LEU A 14 -6.85 7.24 -1.18
CA LEU A 14 -7.14 6.48 -2.40
C LEU A 14 -6.72 5.01 -2.28
N PHE A 15 -5.50 4.76 -1.81
CA PHE A 15 -5.00 3.41 -1.57
C PHE A 15 -5.90 2.65 -0.59
N ARG A 16 -6.24 3.27 0.55
CA ARG A 16 -7.14 2.67 1.55
C ARG A 16 -8.50 2.33 0.93
N ASN A 17 -9.12 3.28 0.24
CA ASN A 17 -10.46 3.12 -0.34
C ASN A 17 -10.47 2.04 -1.42
N TYR A 18 -9.39 1.91 -2.18
CA TYR A 18 -9.24 0.84 -3.15
C TYR A 18 -9.21 -0.53 -2.46
N LEU A 19 -8.37 -0.72 -1.43
CA LEU A 19 -8.33 -1.98 -0.69
C LEU A 19 -9.66 -2.33 -0.01
N MET A 20 -10.47 -1.34 0.38
CA MET A 20 -11.80 -1.59 0.94
C MET A 20 -12.80 -2.10 -0.10
N GLN A 21 -12.68 -1.66 -1.35
CA GLN A 21 -13.55 -2.09 -2.45
C GLN A 21 -13.07 -3.39 -3.11
N HIS A 22 -11.79 -3.73 -2.88
CA HIS A 22 -11.09 -4.87 -3.47
C HIS A 22 -10.53 -5.78 -2.35
N PRO A 23 -11.35 -6.69 -1.78
CA PRO A 23 -10.94 -7.61 -0.70
C PRO A 23 -9.85 -8.62 -1.11
N GLU A 24 -9.84 -9.03 -2.37
CA GLU A 24 -8.84 -9.90 -2.99
C GLU A 24 -7.44 -9.26 -3.06
N VAL A 25 -7.36 -7.97 -3.39
CA VAL A 25 -6.14 -7.15 -3.41
C VAL A 25 -5.70 -6.86 -1.97
N ALA A 26 -6.65 -6.60 -1.07
CA ALA A 26 -6.35 -6.46 0.36
C ALA A 26 -5.72 -7.74 0.93
N LYS A 27 -6.18 -8.92 0.51
CA LYS A 27 -5.57 -10.20 0.86
C LYS A 27 -4.15 -10.33 0.33
N GLN A 28 -3.92 -10.01 -0.95
CA GLN A 28 -2.57 -10.01 -1.53
C GLN A 28 -1.62 -9.07 -0.78
N TYR A 29 -2.10 -7.88 -0.40
CA TYR A 29 -1.31 -6.94 0.38
C TYR A 29 -0.98 -7.47 1.79
N ALA A 30 -1.91 -8.18 2.43
CA ALA A 30 -1.67 -8.82 3.71
C ALA A 30 -0.61 -9.92 3.61
N GLU A 31 -0.72 -10.79 2.61
CA GLU A 31 0.25 -11.86 2.34
C GLU A 31 1.64 -11.29 2.03
N LEU A 32 1.72 -10.22 1.24
CA LEU A 32 2.98 -9.52 0.95
C LEU A 32 3.63 -9.01 2.25
N LYS A 33 2.86 -8.35 3.12
CA LYS A 33 3.39 -7.85 4.41
C LYS A 33 3.93 -8.99 5.28
N LEU A 34 3.22 -10.12 5.36
CA LEU A 34 3.67 -11.28 6.12
C LEU A 34 4.97 -11.86 5.55
N LYS A 35 5.05 -12.00 4.22
CA LYS A 35 6.26 -12.46 3.54
C LYS A 35 7.45 -11.54 3.78
N LEU A 36 7.25 -10.23 3.71
CA LEU A 36 8.32 -9.25 3.95
C LEU A 36 8.77 -9.24 5.41
N LEU A 37 7.86 -9.42 6.37
CA LEU A 37 8.22 -9.56 7.78
C LEU A 37 9.08 -10.80 8.03
N ASP A 38 8.75 -11.92 7.38
CA ASP A 38 9.54 -13.14 7.46
C ASP A 38 10.93 -12.98 6.80
N GLN A 39 11.00 -12.33 5.63
CA GLN A 39 12.23 -12.13 4.88
C GLN A 39 13.17 -11.07 5.46
N HIS A 40 12.63 -10.05 6.12
CA HIS A 40 13.37 -8.88 6.59
C HIS A 40 13.21 -8.67 8.11
N GLN A 41 13.44 -9.74 8.89
CA GLN A 41 13.37 -9.68 10.35
C GLN A 41 14.36 -8.66 10.91
N GLY A 42 13.83 -7.56 11.46
CA GLY A 42 14.62 -6.47 12.03
C GLY A 42 15.07 -5.39 11.03
N ASP A 43 14.89 -5.60 9.72
CA ASP A 43 15.19 -4.60 8.69
C ASP A 43 13.93 -3.86 8.26
N ARG A 44 13.68 -2.75 8.96
CA ARG A 44 12.53 -1.89 8.69
C ARG A 44 12.61 -1.23 7.32
N GLU A 45 13.80 -0.91 6.82
CA GLU A 45 13.96 -0.23 5.54
C GLU A 45 13.60 -1.18 4.40
N ALA A 46 14.15 -2.39 4.41
CA ALA A 46 13.81 -3.42 3.44
C ALA A 46 12.31 -3.76 3.45
N TYR A 47 11.67 -3.79 4.63
CA TYR A 47 10.21 -3.94 4.72
C TYR A 47 9.43 -2.78 4.08
N GLN A 48 9.90 -1.53 4.21
CA GLN A 48 9.23 -0.38 3.56
C GLN A 48 9.43 -0.39 2.04
N VAL A 49 10.65 -0.67 1.58
CA VAL A 49 10.98 -0.75 0.16
C VAL A 49 10.25 -1.91 -0.52
N GLY A 50 10.21 -3.09 0.13
CA GLY A 50 9.62 -4.31 -0.44
C GLY A 50 8.12 -4.21 -0.73
N LYS A 51 7.38 -3.31 -0.06
CA LYS A 51 5.96 -3.07 -0.33
C LYS A 51 5.69 -1.84 -1.20
N ALA A 52 6.71 -1.03 -1.51
CA ALA A 52 6.54 0.24 -2.21
C ALA A 52 5.95 0.04 -3.62
N SER A 53 6.50 -0.90 -4.39
CA SER A 53 6.03 -1.20 -5.74
C SER A 53 4.56 -1.67 -5.77
N PHE A 54 4.15 -2.45 -4.77
CA PHE A 54 2.74 -2.87 -4.65
C PHE A 54 1.83 -1.66 -4.41
N ILE A 55 2.21 -0.78 -3.47
CA ILE A 55 1.43 0.42 -3.16
C ILE A 55 1.30 1.31 -4.40
N GLU A 56 2.39 1.55 -5.13
CA GLU A 56 2.38 2.35 -6.35
C GLU A 56 1.48 1.77 -7.45
N GLN A 57 1.48 0.45 -7.63
CA GLN A 57 0.59 -0.20 -8.58
C GLN A 57 -0.89 0.01 -8.20
N ILE A 58 -1.23 -0.19 -6.94
CA ILE A 58 -2.60 0.01 -6.46
C ILE A 58 -3.03 1.48 -6.55
N GLU A 59 -2.14 2.42 -6.23
CA GLU A 59 -2.43 3.84 -6.40
C GLU A 59 -2.70 4.21 -7.87
N GLN A 60 -2.02 3.57 -8.83
CA GLN A 60 -2.31 3.78 -10.26
C GLN A 60 -3.66 3.18 -10.66
N GLN A 61 -3.96 1.95 -10.23
CA GLN A 61 -5.26 1.32 -10.48
C GLN A 61 -6.42 2.13 -9.88
N ALA A 62 -6.24 2.63 -8.66
CA ALA A 62 -7.23 3.47 -7.98
C ALA A 62 -7.47 4.82 -8.68
N LYS A 63 -6.48 5.35 -9.40
CA LYS A 63 -6.64 6.57 -10.21
C LYS A 63 -7.33 6.31 -11.54
N LEU A 64 -7.12 5.13 -12.13
CA LEU A 64 -7.70 4.76 -13.42
C LEU A 64 -9.16 4.30 -13.32
N GLY A 65 -9.55 3.70 -12.20
CA GLY A 65 -10.94 3.31 -11.93
C GLY A 65 -11.84 4.45 -11.44
N ARG A 66 -11.45 5.70 -11.69
CA ARG A 66 -12.13 6.91 -11.23
C ARG A 66 -12.91 7.60 -12.34
#